data_AF-A0A3N5X8L3-F1
#
_entry.id   AF-A0A3N5X8L3-F1
#
_cell.length_a   1.000
_cell.length_b   1.000
_cell.length_c   1.000
_cell.angle_alpha   90.00
_cell.angle_beta   90.00
_cell.angle_gamma   90.00
#
_symmetry.space_group_name_H-M   'P 1'
#
loop_
_entity.id
_entity.type
_entity.pdbx_description
1 polymer ?
#
loop_
_entity_poly.entity_id
_entity_poly.type
_entity_poly.pdbx_seq_one_letter_code
_entity_poly.pdbx_strand_id
1 'polypeptide(L)'
;MADERERESFASLLSGAINDIRELFRQEISLARVEIRDEMANLKSAVIKLSAAAVALLLGALLLLTALSRGLAVLFDMPIWAGFAIVGGLLAIVGGVLLAVAWPNLRAIGPVPERTVRTLKENVEWVKRQTN
;
A
#
# COMPACT_ATOMS: atom_id res chain seq x y z
N MET A 1 6.27 -45.58 46.91
CA MET A 1 5.01 -45.74 46.14
C MET A 1 4.09 -44.50 46.14
N ALA A 2 4.27 -43.50 47.03
CA ALA A 2 3.49 -42.23 46.97
C ALA A 2 4.16 -41.15 46.09
N ASP A 3 5.50 -41.05 46.15
CA ASP A 3 6.30 -40.07 45.37
C ASP A 3 6.21 -40.27 43.83
N GLU A 4 6.07 -41.50 43.34
CA GLU A 4 5.91 -41.77 41.90
C GLU A 4 4.56 -41.31 41.34
N ARG A 5 3.48 -41.40 42.13
CA ARG A 5 2.13 -40.97 41.70
C ARG A 5 2.00 -39.45 41.63
N GLU A 6 2.64 -38.72 42.54
CA GLU A 6 2.68 -37.25 42.48
C GLU A 6 3.50 -36.75 41.29
N ARG A 7 4.65 -37.39 40.98
CA ARG A 7 5.46 -37.05 39.81
C ARG A 7 4.73 -37.31 38.50
N GLU A 8 4.01 -38.43 38.37
CA GLU A 8 3.16 -38.70 37.20
C GLU A 8 2.01 -37.69 37.07
N SER A 9 1.40 -37.28 38.19
CA SER A 9 0.34 -36.25 38.19
C SER A 9 0.87 -34.87 37.82
N PHE A 10 2.06 -34.48 38.28
CA PHE A 10 2.66 -33.19 37.93
C PHE A 10 3.10 -33.15 36.47
N ALA A 11 3.63 -34.26 35.96
CA ALA A 11 3.96 -34.43 34.55
C ALA A 11 2.71 -34.39 33.65
N SER A 12 1.58 -34.96 34.09
CA SER A 12 0.34 -34.93 33.32
C SER A 12 -0.29 -33.53 33.26
N LEU A 13 -0.24 -32.76 34.35
CA LEU A 13 -0.70 -31.38 34.39
C LEU A 13 0.16 -30.45 33.54
N LEU A 14 1.49 -30.61 33.59
CA LEU A 14 2.40 -29.83 32.75
C LEU A 14 2.21 -30.17 31.25
N SER A 15 2.01 -31.45 30.94
CA SER A 15 1.68 -31.88 29.57
C SER A 15 0.35 -31.31 29.09
N GLY A 16 -0.66 -31.25 29.98
CA GLY A 16 -1.94 -30.58 29.73
C GLY A 16 -1.77 -29.10 29.42
N ALA A 17 -1.05 -28.36 30.27
CA ALA A 17 -0.80 -26.92 30.09
C ALA A 17 -0.03 -26.62 28.79
N ILE A 18 0.96 -27.45 28.42
CA ILE A 18 1.70 -27.31 27.16
C ILE A 18 0.78 -27.53 25.96
N ASN A 19 -0.13 -28.51 26.04
CA ASN A 19 -1.11 -28.75 24.98
C ASN A 19 -2.11 -27.60 24.85
N ASP A 20 -2.58 -27.03 25.96
CA ASP A 20 -3.48 -25.88 25.94
C ASP A 20 -2.82 -24.64 25.33
N ILE A 21 -1.56 -24.37 25.68
CA ILE A 21 -0.78 -23.28 25.07
C ILE A 21 -0.62 -23.52 23.56
N ARG A 22 -0.31 -24.75 23.15
CA ARG A 22 -0.20 -25.10 21.73
C ARG A 22 -1.51 -24.90 20.98
N GLU A 23 -2.63 -25.22 21.62
CA GLU A 23 -3.96 -25.04 21.05
C GLU A 23 -4.32 -23.55 20.91
N LEU A 24 -4.02 -22.72 21.93
CA LEU A 24 -4.16 -21.27 21.85
C LEU A 24 -3.31 -20.66 20.72
N PHE A 25 -2.05 -21.06 20.60
CA PHE A 25 -1.18 -20.61 19.50
C PHE A 25 -1.74 -20.99 18.13
N ARG A 26 -2.30 -22.20 17.99
CA ARG A 26 -2.94 -22.63 16.74
C ARG A 26 -4.16 -21.80 16.42
N GLN A 27 -4.96 -21.45 17.43
CA GLN A 27 -6.13 -20.59 17.28
C GLN A 27 -5.73 -19.19 16.84
N GLU A 28 -4.73 -18.59 17.48
CA GLU A 28 -4.25 -17.25 17.13
C GLU A 28 -3.72 -17.19 15.69
N ILE A 29 -2.96 -18.20 15.26
CA ILE A 29 -2.52 -18.32 13.86
C ILE A 29 -3.71 -18.48 12.91
N SER A 30 -4.73 -19.25 13.31
CA SER A 30 -5.93 -19.44 12.49
C SER A 30 -6.73 -18.15 12.34
N LEU A 31 -6.85 -17.37 13.43
CA LEU A 31 -7.53 -16.09 13.45
C LEU A 31 -6.77 -15.05 12.63
N ALA A 32 -5.46 -14.92 12.84
CA ALA A 32 -4.60 -14.05 12.06
C ALA A 32 -4.66 -14.36 10.56
N ARG A 33 -4.72 -15.65 10.18
CA ARG A 33 -4.93 -16.05 8.78
C ARG A 33 -6.27 -15.60 8.21
N VAL A 34 -7.34 -15.65 9.01
CA VAL A 34 -8.67 -15.18 8.60
C VAL A 34 -8.65 -13.67 8.42
N GLU A 35 -8.12 -12.93 9.39
CA GLU A 35 -8.06 -11.46 9.36
C GLU A 35 -7.23 -10.96 8.18
N ILE A 36 -6.05 -11.53 7.95
CA ILE A 36 -5.22 -11.21 6.77
C ILE A 36 -5.99 -11.50 5.47
N ARG A 37 -6.72 -12.62 5.40
CA ARG A 37 -7.50 -12.97 4.21
C ARG A 37 -8.63 -11.97 3.95
N ASP A 38 -9.33 -11.55 5.00
CA ASP A 38 -10.43 -10.59 4.90
C ASP A 38 -9.90 -9.19 4.54
N GLU A 39 -8.81 -8.73 5.15
CA GLU A 39 -8.12 -7.50 4.76
C GLU A 39 -7.68 -7.54 3.30
N MET A 40 -7.09 -8.65 2.87
CA MET A 40 -6.61 -8.82 1.50
C MET A 40 -7.76 -8.91 0.48
N ALA A 41 -8.91 -9.49 0.86
CA ALA A 41 -10.13 -9.48 0.04
C ALA A 41 -10.72 -8.07 -0.08
N ASN A 42 -10.75 -7.31 1.02
CA ASN A 42 -11.19 -5.92 1.05
C ASN A 42 -10.28 -5.02 0.20
N LEU A 43 -8.96 -5.16 0.35
CA LEU A 43 -7.97 -4.45 -0.46
C LEU A 43 -8.13 -4.80 -1.95
N LYS A 44 -8.28 -6.09 -2.28
CA LYS A 44 -8.52 -6.53 -3.67
C LYS A 44 -9.78 -5.89 -4.25
N SER A 45 -10.88 -5.89 -3.51
CA SER A 45 -12.14 -5.25 -3.91
C SER A 45 -11.95 -3.74 -4.12
N ALA A 46 -11.23 -3.06 -3.22
CA ALA A 46 -10.92 -1.65 -3.34
C ALA A 46 -10.07 -1.35 -4.58
N VAL A 47 -9.03 -2.14 -4.84
CA VAL A 47 -8.15 -2.01 -6.02
C VAL A 47 -8.94 -2.22 -7.32
N ILE A 48 -9.83 -3.22 -7.37
CA ILE A 48 -10.68 -3.45 -8.55
C ILE A 48 -11.60 -2.25 -8.80
N LYS A 49 -12.28 -1.76 -7.77
CA LYS A 49 -13.17 -0.59 -7.90
C LYS A 49 -12.41 0.67 -8.31
N LEU A 50 -11.26 0.93 -7.69
CA LEU A 50 -10.43 2.09 -7.98
C LEU A 50 -9.88 2.05 -9.40
N SER A 51 -9.40 0.88 -9.85
CA SER A 51 -8.90 0.71 -11.22
C SER A 51 -10.03 0.86 -12.26
N ALA A 52 -11.21 0.28 -12.02
CA ALA A 52 -12.36 0.48 -12.88
C ALA A 52 -12.79 1.96 -12.96
N ALA A 53 -12.85 2.66 -11.83
CA ALA A 53 -13.15 4.09 -11.78
C ALA A 53 -12.09 4.91 -12.52
N ALA A 54 -10.81 4.61 -12.33
CA ALA A 54 -9.71 5.28 -13.03
C ALA A 54 -9.80 5.10 -14.55
N VAL A 55 -10.11 3.89 -15.03
CA VAL A 55 -10.32 3.62 -16.46
C VAL A 55 -11.52 4.40 -16.99
N ALA A 56 -12.66 4.37 -16.29
CA ALA A 56 -13.86 5.08 -16.71
C ALA A 56 -13.63 6.60 -16.78
N LEU A 57 -12.95 7.17 -15.78
CA LEU A 57 -12.59 8.60 -15.76
C LEU A 57 -11.61 8.94 -16.88
N LEU A 58 -10.63 8.09 -17.16
CA LEU A 58 -9.67 8.31 -18.24
C LEU A 58 -10.34 8.31 -19.62
N LEU A 59 -11.24 7.35 -19.87
CA LEU A 59 -12.02 7.31 -21.10
C LEU A 59 -12.97 8.50 -21.22
N GLY A 60 -13.66 8.85 -20.13
CA GLY A 60 -14.53 10.02 -20.08
C GLY A 60 -13.78 11.33 -20.34
N ALA A 61 -12.62 11.52 -19.71
CA ALA A 61 -11.75 12.66 -19.94
C ALA A 61 -11.28 12.73 -21.40
N LEU A 62 -10.88 11.61 -22.01
CA LEU A 62 -10.47 11.57 -23.41
C LEU A 62 -11.61 11.99 -24.36
N LEU A 63 -12.83 11.49 -24.12
CA LEU A 63 -14.01 11.89 -24.90
C LEU A 63 -14.33 13.37 -24.72
N LEU A 64 -14.30 13.88 -23.48
CA LEU A 64 -14.54 15.29 -23.19
C LEU A 64 -13.49 16.21 -23.83
N LEU A 65 -12.20 15.85 -23.76
CA LEU A 65 -11.13 16.61 -24.40
C LEU A 65 -11.26 16.61 -25.93
N THR A 66 -11.65 15.48 -26.51
CA THR A 66 -11.91 15.37 -27.95
C THR A 66 -13.11 16.22 -28.36
N ALA A 67 -14.20 16.17 -27.59
CA ALA A 67 -15.39 16.97 -27.81
C ALA A 67 -15.10 18.47 -27.65
N LEU A 68 -14.35 18.86 -26.63
CA LEU A 68 -13.91 20.25 -26.41
C LEU A 68 -13.04 20.75 -27.56
N SER A 69 -12.04 19.97 -27.98
CA SER A 69 -11.13 20.34 -29.07
C SER A 69 -11.88 20.53 -30.38
N ARG A 70 -12.79 19.61 -30.73
CA ARG A 70 -13.63 19.75 -31.94
C ARG A 70 -14.66 20.85 -31.81
N GLY A 71 -15.28 21.00 -30.64
CA GLY A 71 -16.26 22.04 -30.36
C GLY A 71 -15.64 23.43 -30.50
N LEU A 72 -14.42 23.62 -30.01
CA LEU A 72 -13.66 24.84 -30.19
C LEU A 72 -13.37 25.10 -31.67
N ALA A 73 -12.98 24.06 -32.42
CA ALA A 73 -12.72 24.19 -33.85
C ALA A 73 -13.95 24.67 -34.63
N VAL A 74 -15.12 24.07 -34.35
CA VAL A 74 -16.39 24.47 -34.98
C VAL A 74 -16.84 25.86 -34.53
N LEU A 75 -16.70 26.18 -33.24
CA LEU A 75 -17.16 27.45 -32.67
C LEU A 75 -16.42 28.67 -33.24
N PHE A 76 -15.13 28.52 -33.55
CA PHE A 76 -14.28 29.59 -34.07
C PHE A 76 -14.00 29.47 -35.57
N ASP A 77 -14.70 28.57 -36.27
CA ASP A 77 -14.51 28.28 -37.71
C ASP A 77 -13.04 28.04 -38.09
N MET A 78 -12.33 27.29 -37.25
CA MET A 78 -10.91 27.00 -37.42
C MET A 78 -10.69 25.52 -37.78
N PRO A 79 -9.53 25.18 -38.39
CA PRO A 79 -9.20 23.79 -38.66
C PRO A 79 -9.23 22.92 -37.40
N ILE A 80 -9.70 21.68 -37.52
CA ILE A 80 -9.81 20.74 -36.39
C ILE A 80 -8.50 20.60 -35.61
N TRP A 81 -7.37 20.56 -36.31
CA TRP A 81 -6.05 20.45 -35.69
C TRP A 81 -5.72 21.63 -34.76
N ALA A 82 -6.21 22.84 -35.05
CA ALA A 82 -5.96 24.02 -34.23
C ALA A 82 -6.69 23.92 -32.89
N GLY A 83 -7.93 23.39 -32.88
CA GLY A 83 -8.65 23.10 -31.64
C GLY A 83 -7.91 22.11 -30.73
N PHE A 84 -7.36 21.02 -31.31
CA PHE A 84 -6.52 20.07 -30.57
C PHE A 84 -5.21 20.71 -30.08
N ALA A 85 -4.57 21.56 -30.89
CA ALA A 85 -3.34 22.24 -30.51
C ALA A 85 -3.54 23.19 -29.34
N ILE A 86 -4.66 23.92 -29.29
CA ILE A 86 -4.98 24.85 -28.20
C ILE A 86 -5.25 24.08 -26.90
N VAL A 87 -6.15 23.08 -26.94
CA VAL A 87 -6.50 22.30 -25.74
C VAL A 87 -5.30 21.49 -25.24
N GLY A 88 -4.58 20.84 -26.16
CA GLY A 88 -3.37 20.09 -25.84
C GLY A 88 -2.23 20.98 -25.31
N GLY A 89 -2.05 22.17 -25.90
CA GLY A 89 -1.08 23.15 -25.43
C GLY A 89 -1.38 23.66 -24.02
N LEU A 90 -2.64 23.98 -23.74
CA LEU A 90 -3.08 24.38 -22.40
C LEU A 90 -2.81 23.28 -21.37
N LEU A 91 -3.15 22.02 -21.69
CA LEU A 91 -2.88 20.88 -20.82
C LEU A 91 -1.39 20.63 -20.62
N ALA A 92 -0.58 20.80 -21.67
CA ALA A 92 0.88 20.67 -21.58
C ALA A 92 1.48 21.73 -20.65
N ILE A 93 1.00 22.96 -20.70
CA ILE A 93 1.42 24.02 -19.78
C ILE A 93 1.04 23.66 -18.34
N VAL A 94 -0.23 23.30 -18.09
CA VAL A 94 -0.69 22.91 -16.75
C VAL A 94 0.10 21.71 -16.22
N GLY A 95 0.29 20.68 -17.05
CA GLY A 95 1.08 19.50 -16.70
C GLY A 95 2.55 19.82 -16.43
N GLY A 96 3.14 20.70 -17.23
CA GLY A 96 4.51 21.18 -17.02
C GLY A 96 4.67 21.95 -15.71
N VAL A 97 3.71 22.81 -15.36
CA VAL A 97 3.70 23.52 -14.07
C VAL A 97 3.55 22.56 -12.91
N LEU A 98 2.58 21.63 -12.98
CA LEU A 98 2.38 20.62 -11.93
C LEU A 98 3.63 19.75 -11.74
N LEU A 99 4.25 19.32 -12.85
CA LEU A 99 5.50 18.57 -12.81
C LEU A 99 6.60 19.41 -12.16
N ALA A 100 6.80 20.65 -12.59
CA ALA A 100 7.83 21.54 -12.03
C ALA A 100 7.65 21.78 -10.53
N VAL A 101 6.41 21.86 -10.04
CA VAL A 101 6.09 22.01 -8.61
C VAL A 101 6.28 20.70 -7.84
N ALA A 102 5.91 19.56 -8.41
CA ALA A 102 6.01 18.26 -7.74
C ALA A 102 7.44 17.68 -7.76
N TRP A 103 8.22 17.99 -8.79
CA TRP A 103 9.53 17.39 -9.06
C TRP A 103 10.55 17.56 -7.91
N PRO A 104 10.66 18.73 -7.25
CA PRO A 104 11.57 18.89 -6.11
C PRO A 104 11.18 18.00 -4.92
N ASN A 105 9.88 17.87 -4.65
CA ASN A 105 9.37 17.05 -3.54
C ASN A 105 9.64 15.57 -3.79
N LEU A 106 9.47 15.10 -5.02
CA LEU A 106 9.80 13.72 -5.41
C LEU A 106 11.30 13.42 -5.27
N ARG A 107 12.16 14.41 -5.52
CA ARG A 107 13.62 14.28 -5.32
C ARG A 107 14.04 14.37 -3.85
N ALA A 108 13.27 15.08 -3.03
CA ALA A 108 13.51 15.22 -1.59
C ALA A 108 13.10 13.95 -0.81
N ILE A 109 12.21 13.12 -1.36
CA ILE A 109 11.88 11.81 -0.80
C ILE A 109 13.04 10.86 -1.16
N GLY A 110 14.08 10.87 -0.35
CA GLY A 110 15.17 9.89 -0.44
C GLY A 110 14.63 8.46 -0.23
N PRO A 111 15.18 7.44 -0.91
CA PRO A 111 14.66 6.06 -0.88
C PRO A 111 14.77 5.38 0.48
N VAL A 112 15.45 6.00 1.45
CA VAL A 112 15.61 5.44 2.80
C VAL A 112 15.45 6.54 3.85
N PRO A 113 14.55 6.41 4.84
CA PRO A 113 14.44 7.37 5.92
C PRO A 113 15.73 7.35 6.76
N GLU A 114 16.52 8.41 6.72
CA GLU A 114 17.81 8.51 7.42
C GLU A 114 17.68 8.23 8.93
N ARG A 115 16.57 8.69 9.52
CA ARG A 115 16.21 8.45 10.93
C ARG A 115 16.05 6.95 11.20
N THR A 116 15.27 6.24 10.38
CA THR A 116 15.02 4.80 10.53
C THR A 116 16.31 3.99 10.36
N VAL A 117 17.15 4.34 9.38
CA VAL A 117 18.45 3.67 9.18
C VAL A 117 19.38 3.89 10.36
N ARG A 118 19.41 5.12 10.90
CA ARG A 118 20.23 5.44 12.06
C ARG A 118 19.80 4.66 13.30
N THR A 119 18.50 4.63 13.61
CA THR A 119 17.98 3.87 14.76
C THR A 119 18.27 2.37 14.61
N LEU A 120 18.17 1.80 13.40
CA LEU A 120 18.54 0.41 13.15
C LEU A 120 20.04 0.14 13.39
N LYS A 121 20.93 1.06 12.96
CA LYS A 121 22.37 0.94 13.24
C LYS A 121 22.67 1.01 14.73
N GLU A 122 22.07 1.96 15.45
CA GLU A 122 22.24 2.12 16.90
C GLU A 122 21.76 0.86 17.66
N ASN A 123 20.63 0.28 17.25
CA ASN A 123 20.12 -0.98 17.82
C ASN A 123 21.07 -2.16 17.57
N VAL A 124 21.62 -2.29 16.36
CA VAL A 124 22.58 -3.36 16.03
C VAL A 124 23.88 -3.20 16.82
N GLU A 125 24.37 -1.98 16.99
CA GLU A 125 25.54 -1.72 17.83
C GLU A 125 25.29 -2.01 19.31
N TRP A 126 24.09 -1.69 19.82
CA TRP A 126 23.71 -2.01 21.19
C TRP A 126 23.70 -3.53 21.44
N VAL A 127 23.10 -4.31 20.52
CA VAL A 127 23.08 -5.78 20.61
C VAL A 127 24.50 -6.37 20.55
N LYS A 128 25.37 -5.83 19.68
CA LYS A 128 26.78 -6.26 19.61
C LYS A 128 27.56 -5.96 20.89
N ARG A 129 27.30 -4.82 21.54
CA ARG A 129 27.94 -4.43 22.81
C ARG A 129 27.49 -5.28 24.00
N GLN A 130 26.32 -5.91 23.91
CA GLN A 130 25.77 -6.74 24.99
C GLN A 130 26.16 -8.23 24.87
N THR A 131 26.67 -8.64 23.70
CA THR A 131 27.08 -10.02 23.43
C THR A 131 28.60 -10.24 23.61
N ASN A 132 29.38 -9.16 23.74
CA ASN A 132 30.80 -9.16 24.15
C ASN A 132 30.91 -8.77 25.63
#